data_AF-A0AAN6RHL9-F1
#
_entry.id   AF-A0AAN6RHL9-F1
#
_cell.length_a   1.000
_cell.length_b   1.000
_cell.length_c   1.000
_cell.angle_alpha   90.00
_cell.angle_beta   90.00
_cell.angle_gamma   90.00
#
_symmetry.space_group_name_H-M   'P 1'
#
loop_
_entity.id
_entity.type
_entity.pdbx_description
1 polymer ?
#
loop_
_entity_poly.entity_id
_entity_poly.type
_entity_poly.pdbx_seq_one_letter_code
_entity_poly.pdbx_strand_id
1 'polypeptide(L)'
;MDHSDDAHSSSGENDTMPYKVGDILPLQTGDSTILVLIESISLPFTETCSMIVSFVPPLTNHQIAECSMGRRKPAHNINYNKAILKMFDWRYATGARTCIGASDWDTQRRNAYVKFLRSGRARRYLDCLRQMRMFGESERRRYNVDYIEAEDVPEGEQIIGVQHQETCLLGLQAKWYHREVAVYNRMRPYQGREIPRFISTVAMQMGGLDDQSSKGEENTPGGTRNPGRRFSHVNNQTKSKDDEFFTIRGILIEYIEGFSLNRLSPRHAPQDEWQDIFDQALGNTRLMSSNNILNLNVHPRDITVCRNRDPNNPNRYRIVNVDFRSSRLRRGDENDFSWRVAQGMAHEERIFGSCMQRRLRGLFGFDLDISSTQGEFQVDGDDILDLLVVSREIEQMQED
;
A
#
# COMPACT_ATOMS: atom_id res chain seq x y z
N MET A 1 -9.78 -55.03 -25.73
CA MET A 1 -9.84 -54.30 -24.45
C MET A 1 -8.71 -53.29 -24.53
N ASP A 2 -9.05 -52.17 -25.16
CA ASP A 2 -8.25 -50.96 -25.28
C ASP A 2 -8.50 -50.13 -24.02
N HIS A 3 -7.43 -49.70 -23.34
CA HIS A 3 -7.46 -48.49 -22.51
C HIS A 3 -6.07 -47.85 -22.57
N SER A 4 -5.92 -46.97 -23.57
CA SER A 4 -4.90 -45.93 -23.61
C SER A 4 -5.36 -44.78 -22.71
N ASP A 5 -4.69 -44.60 -21.57
CA ASP A 5 -4.81 -43.41 -20.73
C ASP A 5 -3.96 -42.28 -21.32
N ASP A 6 -4.59 -41.44 -22.14
CA ASP A 6 -4.03 -40.16 -22.56
C ASP A 6 -4.12 -39.16 -21.39
N ALA A 7 -3.01 -39.02 -20.67
CA ALA A 7 -2.81 -37.92 -19.73
C ALA A 7 -2.64 -36.60 -20.52
N HIS A 8 -3.74 -35.89 -20.75
CA HIS A 8 -3.72 -34.48 -21.11
C HIS A 8 -3.18 -33.66 -19.93
N SER A 9 -1.86 -33.50 -19.90
CA SER A 9 -1.19 -32.41 -19.19
C SER A 9 -1.62 -31.09 -19.85
N SER A 10 -2.73 -30.52 -19.39
CA SER A 10 -3.01 -29.11 -19.63
C SER A 10 -1.98 -28.32 -18.82
N SER A 11 -0.95 -27.83 -19.47
CA SER A 11 -0.08 -26.79 -18.95
C SER A 11 -0.94 -25.54 -18.72
N GLY A 12 -1.61 -25.47 -17.56
CA GLY A 12 -2.23 -24.25 -17.10
C GLY A 12 -1.14 -23.20 -17.03
N GLU A 13 -1.29 -22.12 -17.79
CA GLU A 13 -0.55 -20.88 -17.53
C GLU A 13 -0.80 -20.52 -16.07
N ASN A 14 0.17 -20.82 -15.21
CA ASN A 14 0.19 -20.26 -13.88
C ASN A 14 0.15 -18.74 -14.06
N ASP A 15 -0.86 -18.08 -13.50
CA ASP A 15 -1.01 -16.62 -13.48
C ASP A 15 0.13 -16.04 -12.61
N THR A 16 1.35 -16.04 -13.18
CA THR A 16 2.57 -15.69 -12.45
C THR A 16 2.53 -14.21 -12.08
N MET A 17 2.99 -13.90 -10.87
CA MET A 17 3.13 -12.54 -10.38
C MET A 17 3.78 -11.62 -11.44
N PRO A 18 3.16 -10.48 -11.78
CA PRO A 18 3.61 -9.61 -12.87
C PRO A 18 4.82 -8.75 -12.48
N TYR A 19 5.30 -8.87 -11.24
CA TYR A 19 6.40 -8.07 -10.71
C TYR A 19 7.66 -8.95 -10.64
N LYS A 20 8.63 -8.71 -11.53
CA LYS A 20 9.94 -9.39 -11.48
C LYS A 20 11.05 -8.36 -11.61
N VAL A 21 12.13 -8.57 -10.86
CA VAL A 21 13.33 -7.72 -10.98
C VAL A 21 13.86 -7.83 -12.40
N GLY A 22 14.15 -6.69 -13.02
CA GLY A 22 14.59 -6.59 -14.41
C GLY A 22 13.45 -6.32 -15.41
N ASP A 23 12.19 -6.51 -15.03
CA ASP A 23 11.07 -6.23 -15.91
C ASP A 23 10.81 -4.72 -16.02
N ILE A 24 10.36 -4.29 -17.21
CA ILE A 24 9.90 -2.92 -17.45
C ILE A 24 8.37 -2.92 -17.37
N LEU A 25 7.84 -2.15 -16.42
CA LEU A 25 6.43 -2.03 -16.15
C LEU A 25 5.87 -0.74 -16.77
N PRO A 26 4.91 -0.82 -17.71
CA PRO A 26 4.19 0.35 -18.20
C PRO A 26 3.12 0.78 -17.18
N LEU A 27 3.16 2.05 -16.79
CA LEU A 27 2.28 2.64 -15.80
C LEU A 27 1.57 3.86 -16.37
N GLN A 28 0.24 3.90 -16.26
CA GLN A 28 -0.57 5.05 -16.66
C GLN A 28 -0.53 6.11 -15.57
N THR A 29 -0.23 7.36 -15.93
CA THR A 29 -0.19 8.54 -15.06
C THR A 29 -0.90 9.70 -15.75
N GLY A 30 -2.12 10.02 -15.31
CA GLY A 30 -2.99 10.96 -16.03
C GLY A 30 -3.23 10.48 -17.47
N ASP A 31 -2.86 11.31 -18.44
CA ASP A 31 -3.00 11.02 -19.88
C ASP A 31 -1.71 10.46 -20.51
N SER A 32 -0.70 10.16 -19.70
CA SER A 32 0.61 9.68 -20.18
C SER A 32 0.92 8.28 -19.64
N THR A 33 1.78 7.56 -20.35
CA THR A 33 2.39 6.32 -19.86
C THR A 33 3.84 6.58 -19.51
N ILE A 34 4.25 6.15 -18.33
CA ILE A 34 5.66 6.09 -17.92
C ILE A 34 6.09 4.63 -17.88
N LEU A 35 7.35 4.35 -18.22
CA LEU A 35 7.92 3.01 -18.08
C LEU A 35 8.89 3.04 -16.91
N VAL A 36 8.82 2.02 -16.07
CA VAL A 36 9.70 1.87 -14.92
C VAL A 36 10.35 0.49 -14.93
N LEU A 37 11.66 0.44 -14.71
CA LEU A 37 12.42 -0.80 -14.52
C LEU A 37 12.35 -1.20 -13.04
N ILE A 38 11.94 -2.43 -12.75
CA ILE A 38 11.94 -2.96 -11.38
C ILE A 38 13.37 -3.33 -10.99
N GLU A 39 13.97 -2.56 -10.08
CA GLU A 39 15.34 -2.81 -9.60
C GLU A 39 15.37 -3.78 -8.42
N SER A 40 14.39 -3.69 -7.53
CA SER A 40 14.27 -4.59 -6.39
C SER A 40 12.82 -4.70 -5.92
N ILE A 41 12.55 -5.81 -5.23
CA ILE A 41 11.24 -6.14 -4.69
C ILE A 41 11.41 -6.47 -3.21
N SER A 42 10.54 -5.94 -2.36
CA SER A 42 10.48 -6.30 -0.94
C SER A 42 9.42 -7.38 -0.74
N LEU A 43 9.84 -8.64 -0.65
CA LEU A 43 8.97 -9.77 -0.32
C LEU A 43 9.07 -10.15 1.17
N PRO A 44 8.01 -10.73 1.76
CA PRO A 44 6.68 -10.88 1.19
C PRO A 44 5.97 -9.52 1.05
N PHE A 45 5.08 -9.42 0.06
CA PHE A 45 4.21 -8.26 -0.09
C PHE A 45 3.11 -8.30 0.96
N THR A 46 3.35 -7.72 2.14
CA THR A 46 2.39 -7.78 3.25
C THR A 46 1.07 -7.10 2.87
N GLU A 47 1.06 -5.77 2.78
CA GLU A 47 -0.18 -5.03 2.53
C GLU A 47 -0.21 -4.34 1.17
N THR A 48 0.96 -4.06 0.59
CA THR A 48 1.09 -3.47 -0.75
C THR A 48 2.30 -4.07 -1.44
N CYS A 49 2.29 -4.09 -2.77
CA CYS A 49 3.44 -4.53 -3.55
C CYS A 49 4.42 -3.35 -3.69
N SER A 50 5.43 -3.31 -2.81
CA SER A 50 6.43 -2.24 -2.77
C SER A 50 7.71 -2.64 -3.50
N MET A 51 8.17 -1.79 -4.41
CA MET A 51 9.31 -2.02 -5.31
C MET A 51 10.19 -0.77 -5.38
N ILE A 52 11.50 -0.95 -5.52
CA ILE A 52 12.40 0.12 -5.97
C ILE A 52 12.42 0.07 -7.49
N VAL A 53 12.17 1.21 -8.12
CA VAL A 53 12.10 1.30 -9.58
C VAL A 53 12.96 2.45 -10.12
N SER A 54 13.42 2.30 -11.35
CA SER A 54 14.09 3.35 -12.13
C SER A 54 13.26 3.76 -13.33
N PHE A 55 13.27 5.04 -13.71
CA PHE A 55 12.53 5.52 -14.89
C PHE A 55 13.24 5.19 -16.20
N VAL A 56 12.49 4.73 -17.21
CA VAL A 56 13.01 4.38 -18.54
C VAL A 56 12.20 5.07 -19.65
N PRO A 57 12.72 6.11 -20.33
CA PRO A 57 13.96 6.81 -20.03
C PRO A 57 13.87 7.59 -18.70
N PRO A 58 15.01 8.08 -18.18
CA PRO A 58 15.01 8.99 -17.03
C PRO A 58 14.07 10.18 -17.26
N LEU A 59 13.38 10.61 -16.20
CA LEU A 59 12.48 11.75 -16.29
C LEU A 59 13.24 13.03 -16.65
N THR A 60 12.67 13.81 -17.56
CA THR A 60 13.17 15.16 -17.86
C THR A 60 12.92 16.11 -16.68
N ASN A 61 13.68 17.21 -16.61
CA ASN A 61 13.47 18.26 -15.60
C ASN A 61 12.02 18.81 -15.60
N HIS A 62 11.37 18.85 -16.76
CA HIS A 62 9.97 19.25 -16.88
C HIS A 62 9.04 18.24 -16.20
N GLN A 63 9.19 16.96 -16.53
CA GLN A 63 8.40 15.89 -15.91
C GLN A 63 8.63 15.81 -14.40
N ILE A 64 9.87 16.02 -13.94
CA ILE A 64 10.21 16.10 -12.52
C ILE A 64 9.45 17.24 -11.83
N ALA A 65 9.39 18.40 -12.48
CA ALA A 65 8.69 19.58 -11.96
C ALA A 65 7.16 19.42 -11.95
N GLU A 66 6.60 18.67 -12.89
CA GLU A 66 5.17 18.34 -12.95
C GLU A 66 4.77 17.26 -11.94
N CYS A 67 5.58 16.20 -11.81
CA CYS A 67 5.35 15.11 -10.86
C CYS A 67 5.52 15.58 -9.41
N SER A 68 6.50 16.43 -9.15
CA SER A 68 6.62 17.05 -7.83
C SER A 68 5.45 18.03 -7.68
N MET A 69 4.38 17.64 -7.00
CA MET A 69 3.22 18.51 -6.77
C MET A 69 3.61 19.78 -5.97
N GLY A 70 4.37 20.74 -6.49
CA GLY A 70 4.83 21.90 -5.73
C GLY A 70 5.91 22.73 -6.43
N ARG A 71 5.66 24.04 -6.56
CA ARG A 71 6.55 25.07 -7.13
C ARG A 71 7.77 25.41 -6.25
N ARG A 72 8.25 24.52 -5.38
CA ARG A 72 9.48 24.77 -4.62
C ARG A 72 10.65 24.27 -5.45
N LYS A 73 11.63 25.14 -5.70
CA LYS A 73 12.90 24.77 -6.36
C LYS A 73 13.41 23.48 -5.69
N PRO A 74 13.74 22.45 -6.48
CA PRO A 74 14.24 21.22 -5.93
C PRO A 74 15.49 21.52 -5.12
N ALA A 75 15.51 21.12 -3.84
CA ALA A 75 16.75 21.07 -3.09
C ALA A 75 17.72 20.18 -3.88
N HIS A 76 18.97 20.62 -4.03
CA HIS A 76 19.92 20.19 -5.06
C HIS A 76 20.34 18.69 -5.07
N ASN A 77 19.70 17.79 -4.31
CA ASN A 77 20.14 16.40 -4.13
C ASN A 77 18.96 15.40 -4.11
N ILE A 78 18.06 15.42 -5.09
CA ILE A 78 17.03 14.37 -5.24
C ILE A 78 17.44 13.46 -6.40
N ASN A 79 17.51 12.16 -6.13
CA ASN A 79 17.71 11.16 -7.18
C ASN A 79 16.39 10.97 -7.91
N TYR A 80 16.19 11.71 -8.99
CA TYR A 80 14.99 11.61 -9.83
C TYR A 80 15.00 10.42 -10.77
N ASN A 81 16.08 9.63 -10.78
CA ASN A 81 16.15 8.43 -11.60
C ASN A 81 15.48 7.25 -10.91
N LYS A 82 15.30 7.30 -9.57
CA LYS A 82 14.73 6.23 -8.76
C LYS A 82 13.50 6.67 -7.97
N ALA A 83 12.59 5.74 -7.75
CA ALA A 83 11.40 5.92 -6.92
C ALA A 83 11.07 4.64 -6.16
N ILE A 84 10.25 4.77 -5.12
CA ILE A 84 9.47 3.63 -4.61
C ILE A 84 8.14 3.60 -5.36
N LEU A 85 7.85 2.45 -5.98
CA LEU A 85 6.55 2.12 -6.51
C LEU A 85 5.79 1.29 -5.48
N LYS A 86 4.65 1.78 -5.02
CA LYS A 86 3.70 0.99 -4.23
C LYS A 86 2.47 0.68 -5.09
N MET A 87 2.24 -0.59 -5.39
CA MET A 87 1.01 -1.04 -6.06
C MET A 87 0.05 -1.61 -5.02
N PHE A 88 -1.20 -1.16 -5.05
CA PHE A 88 -2.30 -1.64 -4.22
C PHE A 88 -2.96 -2.84 -4.91
N ASP A 89 -2.13 -3.85 -5.20
CA ASP A 89 -2.51 -5.06 -5.91
C ASP A 89 -2.94 -6.14 -4.92
N TRP A 90 -4.25 -6.26 -4.74
CA TRP A 90 -4.85 -7.16 -3.75
C TRP A 90 -4.59 -8.65 -4.00
N ARG A 91 -4.18 -9.00 -5.22
CA ARG A 91 -3.87 -10.37 -5.62
C ARG A 91 -2.63 -10.88 -4.92
N TYR A 92 -1.66 -10.01 -4.70
CA TYR A 92 -0.35 -10.36 -4.16
C TYR A 92 -0.05 -9.72 -2.81
N ALA A 93 -0.99 -8.97 -2.22
CA ALA A 93 -0.87 -8.46 -0.85
C ALA A 93 -1.13 -9.58 0.19
N THR A 94 -0.15 -10.44 0.41
CA THR A 94 -0.26 -11.67 1.21
C THR A 94 -0.72 -11.42 2.64
N GLY A 95 -0.23 -10.38 3.30
CA GLY A 95 -0.67 -9.96 4.64
C GLY A 95 -2.15 -9.59 4.67
N ALA A 96 -2.60 -8.76 3.71
CA ALA A 96 -4.01 -8.40 3.58
C ALA A 96 -4.90 -9.63 3.34
N ARG A 97 -4.42 -10.61 2.55
CA ARG A 97 -5.12 -11.88 2.29
C ARG A 97 -5.21 -12.73 3.55
N THR A 98 -4.11 -12.88 4.29
CA THR A 98 -4.07 -13.59 5.57
C THR A 98 -5.05 -12.98 6.57
N CYS A 99 -5.10 -11.65 6.68
CA CYS A 99 -6.01 -10.96 7.61
C CYS A 99 -7.49 -11.27 7.37
N ILE A 100 -7.88 -11.67 6.16
CA ILE A 100 -9.27 -11.99 5.82
C ILE A 100 -9.52 -13.48 5.56
N GLY A 101 -8.54 -14.34 5.85
CA GLY A 101 -8.61 -15.77 5.58
C GLY A 101 -8.70 -16.12 4.08
N ALA A 102 -8.19 -15.26 3.19
CA ALA A 102 -8.12 -15.55 1.76
C ALA A 102 -6.86 -16.34 1.43
N SER A 103 -7.01 -17.43 0.69
CA SER A 103 -5.90 -18.17 0.09
C SER A 103 -5.17 -17.34 -0.99
N ASP A 104 -4.00 -17.78 -1.42
CA ASP A 104 -3.23 -17.14 -2.50
C ASP A 104 -4.03 -16.97 -3.78
N TRP A 105 -3.67 -15.95 -4.55
CA TRP A 105 -4.29 -15.70 -5.85
C TRP A 105 -3.93 -16.79 -6.86
N ASP A 106 -4.95 -17.36 -7.49
CA ASP A 106 -4.81 -18.39 -8.52
C ASP A 106 -5.84 -18.21 -9.65
N THR A 107 -5.73 -19.06 -10.69
CA THR A 107 -6.62 -19.05 -11.85
C THR A 107 -8.08 -19.34 -11.48
N GLN A 108 -8.34 -20.17 -10.46
CA GLN A 108 -9.70 -20.49 -10.05
C GLN A 108 -10.38 -19.27 -9.40
N ARG A 109 -9.69 -18.59 -8.49
CA ARG A 109 -10.13 -17.34 -7.88
C ARG A 109 -10.33 -16.25 -8.89
N ARG A 110 -9.39 -16.09 -9.83
CA ARG A 110 -9.52 -15.17 -10.96
C ARG A 110 -10.82 -15.41 -11.72
N ASN A 111 -11.08 -16.66 -12.12
CA ASN A 111 -12.28 -16.99 -12.89
C ASN A 111 -13.57 -16.75 -12.10
N ALA A 112 -13.60 -17.11 -10.81
CA ALA A 112 -14.73 -16.85 -9.93
C ALA A 112 -15.01 -15.34 -9.77
N TYR A 113 -13.95 -14.55 -9.55
CA TYR A 113 -14.04 -13.10 -9.42
C TYR A 113 -14.50 -12.43 -10.72
N VAL A 114 -13.92 -12.80 -11.86
CA VAL A 114 -14.31 -12.27 -13.18
C VAL A 114 -15.77 -12.59 -13.50
N LYS A 115 -16.23 -13.81 -13.20
CA LYS A 115 -17.65 -14.18 -13.36
C LYS A 115 -18.55 -13.33 -12.47
N PHE A 116 -18.12 -13.05 -11.24
CA PHE A 116 -18.85 -12.20 -10.29
C PHE A 116 -18.93 -10.75 -10.77
N LEU A 117 -17.83 -10.21 -11.29
CA LEU A 117 -17.77 -8.89 -11.93
C LEU A 117 -18.73 -8.79 -13.11
N ARG A 118 -18.67 -9.73 -14.06
CA ARG A 118 -19.53 -9.76 -15.25
C ARG A 118 -21.03 -9.87 -14.92
N SER A 119 -21.37 -10.39 -13.74
CA SER A 119 -22.75 -10.45 -13.26
C SER A 119 -23.27 -9.13 -12.67
N GLY A 120 -22.41 -8.11 -12.50
CA GLY A 120 -22.74 -6.84 -11.84
C GLY A 120 -22.90 -6.92 -10.32
N ARG A 121 -22.83 -8.12 -9.73
CA ARG A 121 -23.02 -8.35 -8.28
C ARG A 121 -21.87 -7.81 -7.44
N ALA A 122 -20.65 -7.85 -7.95
CA ALA A 122 -19.48 -7.28 -7.27
C ALA A 122 -19.66 -5.80 -6.91
N ARG A 123 -20.27 -5.02 -7.81
CA ARG A 123 -20.52 -3.60 -7.54
C ARG A 123 -21.50 -3.41 -6.40
N ARG A 124 -22.61 -4.16 -6.41
CA ARG A 124 -23.62 -4.12 -5.34
C ARG A 124 -23.00 -4.50 -4.01
N TYR A 125 -22.22 -5.58 -4.00
CA TYR A 125 -21.53 -6.04 -2.80
C TYR A 125 -20.54 -4.99 -2.26
N LEU A 126 -19.73 -4.38 -3.13
CA LEU A 126 -18.81 -3.31 -2.71
C LEU A 126 -19.55 -2.08 -2.15
N ASP A 127 -20.68 -1.70 -2.75
CA ASP A 127 -21.51 -0.61 -2.26
C ASP A 127 -22.16 -0.96 -0.90
N CYS A 128 -22.54 -2.22 -0.66
CA CYS A 128 -22.97 -2.72 0.65
C CYS A 128 -21.86 -2.63 1.69
N LEU A 129 -20.64 -3.10 1.39
CA LEU A 129 -19.49 -3.02 2.30
C LEU A 129 -19.16 -1.56 2.71
N ARG A 130 -19.33 -0.62 1.78
CA ARG A 130 -19.16 0.82 2.05
C ARG A 130 -20.23 1.34 3.02
N GLN A 131 -21.47 0.88 2.91
CA GLN A 131 -22.60 1.29 3.77
C GLN A 131 -22.51 0.68 5.17
N MET A 132 -22.10 -0.59 5.28
CA MET A 132 -21.99 -1.33 6.55
C MET A 132 -20.90 -0.81 7.49
N ARG A 133 -20.12 0.20 7.08
CA ARG A 133 -18.96 0.68 7.83
C ARG A 133 -17.97 -0.45 8.17
N MET A 134 -17.93 -1.54 7.40
CA MET A 134 -16.78 -2.47 7.37
C MET A 134 -15.48 -1.73 7.05
N PHE A 135 -15.61 -0.58 6.36
CA PHE A 135 -14.55 0.39 6.13
C PHE A 135 -14.65 1.65 7.02
N GLY A 136 -15.52 1.66 8.03
CA GLY A 136 -15.70 2.75 8.98
C GLY A 136 -14.49 2.93 9.91
N GLU A 137 -14.42 4.12 10.51
CA GLU A 137 -13.27 4.61 11.27
C GLU A 137 -13.20 4.12 12.74
N SER A 138 -14.14 3.28 13.18
CA SER A 138 -14.04 2.60 14.48
C SER A 138 -13.07 1.41 14.39
N GLU A 139 -11.83 1.68 13.97
CA GLU A 139 -10.75 0.71 13.74
C GLU A 139 -10.11 0.24 15.05
N ARG A 140 -10.90 -0.37 15.94
CA ARG A 140 -10.40 -1.12 17.11
C ARG A 140 -11.00 -2.51 17.30
N ARG A 141 -11.98 -2.91 16.49
CA ARG A 141 -12.33 -4.33 16.38
C ARG A 141 -11.57 -4.88 15.19
N ARG A 142 -10.72 -5.88 15.48
CA ARG A 142 -9.90 -6.66 14.55
C ARG A 142 -10.65 -6.90 13.24
N TYR A 143 -9.92 -6.94 12.13
CA TYR A 143 -10.34 -7.37 10.81
C TYR A 143 -10.80 -8.84 10.80
N ASN A 144 -11.80 -9.18 11.59
CA ASN A 144 -12.45 -10.47 11.52
C ASN A 144 -13.52 -10.37 10.43
N VAL A 145 -13.13 -10.67 9.19
CA VAL A 145 -14.07 -10.87 8.07
C VAL A 145 -15.00 -12.07 8.34
N ASP A 146 -14.67 -12.88 9.35
CA ASP A 146 -15.53 -13.92 9.94
C ASP A 146 -16.83 -13.36 10.57
N TYR A 147 -16.95 -12.04 10.76
CA TYR A 147 -18.14 -11.38 11.33
C TYR A 147 -18.81 -10.41 10.33
N ILE A 148 -18.90 -10.78 9.05
CA ILE A 148 -20.09 -10.36 8.30
C ILE A 148 -21.18 -11.32 8.74
N GLU A 149 -22.00 -10.93 9.72
CA GLU A 149 -23.12 -11.75 10.15
C GLU A 149 -23.99 -12.05 8.91
N ALA A 150 -24.50 -13.28 8.81
CA ALA A 150 -25.27 -13.74 7.65
C ALA A 150 -26.49 -12.84 7.34
N GLU A 151 -26.91 -12.02 8.30
CA GLU A 151 -27.99 -11.03 8.20
C GLU A 151 -27.60 -9.76 7.41
N ASP A 152 -26.31 -9.43 7.36
CA ASP A 152 -25.79 -8.28 6.59
C ASP A 152 -25.58 -8.64 5.11
N VAL A 153 -25.47 -9.93 4.77
CA VAL A 153 -25.31 -10.32 3.36
C VAL A 153 -26.68 -10.21 2.65
N PRO A 154 -26.77 -9.58 1.46
CA PRO A 154 -28.05 -9.46 0.73
C PRO A 154 -28.79 -10.80 0.64
N GLU A 155 -30.10 -10.79 0.88
CA GLU A 155 -30.95 -12.00 0.82
C GLU A 155 -30.65 -12.81 -0.46
N GLY A 156 -30.12 -14.03 -0.26
CA GLY A 156 -29.73 -14.95 -1.34
C GLY A 156 -28.23 -15.29 -1.43
N GLU A 157 -27.35 -14.63 -0.66
CA GLU A 157 -25.89 -14.89 -0.67
C GLU A 157 -25.39 -15.41 0.70
N GLN A 158 -25.90 -16.56 1.18
CA GLN A 158 -25.61 -17.11 2.51
C GLN A 158 -24.16 -17.57 2.80
N ILE A 159 -23.23 -17.48 1.83
CA ILE A 159 -21.82 -17.88 2.02
C ILE A 159 -20.89 -16.83 1.40
N ILE A 160 -19.93 -16.31 2.19
CA ILE A 160 -18.81 -15.49 1.70
C ILE A 160 -17.91 -16.37 0.82
N GLY A 161 -18.32 -16.57 -0.43
CA GLY A 161 -17.52 -17.26 -1.43
C GLY A 161 -16.25 -16.49 -1.79
N VAL A 162 -15.33 -17.19 -2.47
CA VAL A 162 -14.07 -16.67 -3.02
C VAL A 162 -14.21 -15.28 -3.68
N GLN A 163 -15.26 -15.08 -4.48
CA GLN A 163 -15.52 -13.82 -5.17
C GLN A 163 -15.81 -12.63 -4.23
N HIS A 164 -16.43 -12.87 -3.07
CA HIS A 164 -16.69 -11.84 -2.06
C HIS A 164 -15.40 -11.44 -1.37
N GLN A 165 -14.53 -12.40 -1.06
CA GLN A 165 -13.20 -12.14 -0.50
C GLN A 165 -12.37 -11.25 -1.45
N GLU A 166 -12.33 -11.57 -2.76
CA GLU A 166 -11.59 -10.74 -3.73
C GLU A 166 -12.17 -9.32 -3.85
N THR A 167 -13.50 -9.20 -3.82
CA THR A 167 -14.16 -7.89 -3.86
C THR A 167 -13.89 -7.08 -2.59
N CYS A 168 -13.84 -7.74 -1.42
CA CYS A 168 -13.48 -7.14 -0.14
C CYS A 168 -12.04 -6.63 -0.16
N LEU A 169 -11.09 -7.46 -0.62
CA LEU A 169 -9.69 -7.08 -0.75
C LEU A 169 -9.47 -5.92 -1.71
N LEU A 170 -10.16 -5.92 -2.87
CA LEU A 170 -10.14 -4.79 -3.79
C LEU A 170 -10.62 -3.51 -3.08
N GLY A 171 -11.74 -3.58 -2.35
CA GLY A 171 -12.27 -2.44 -1.60
C GLY A 171 -11.30 -1.93 -0.54
N LEU A 172 -10.63 -2.84 0.18
CA LEU A 172 -9.62 -2.52 1.19
C LEU A 172 -8.41 -1.82 0.57
N GLN A 173 -7.86 -2.37 -0.52
CA GLN A 173 -6.75 -1.77 -1.26
C GLN A 173 -7.09 -0.39 -1.81
N ALA A 174 -8.30 -0.21 -2.37
CA ALA A 174 -8.77 1.08 -2.83
C ALA A 174 -8.87 2.10 -1.67
N LYS A 175 -9.38 1.69 -0.51
CA LYS A 175 -9.43 2.53 0.70
C LYS A 175 -8.03 2.98 1.12
N TRP A 176 -7.08 2.05 1.19
CA TRP A 176 -5.68 2.32 1.54
C TRP A 176 -5.00 3.26 0.56
N TYR A 177 -5.18 3.02 -0.75
CA TYR A 177 -4.71 3.92 -1.80
C TYR A 177 -5.22 5.35 -1.59
N HIS A 178 -6.53 5.52 -1.40
CA HIS A 178 -7.13 6.85 -1.24
C HIS A 178 -6.66 7.54 0.04
N ARG A 179 -6.52 6.81 1.16
CA ARG A 179 -5.99 7.35 2.42
C ARG A 179 -4.55 7.82 2.26
N GLU A 180 -3.68 6.99 1.69
CA GLU A 180 -2.27 7.33 1.54
C GLU A 180 -2.09 8.56 0.62
N VAL A 181 -2.80 8.60 -0.52
CA VAL A 181 -2.81 9.79 -1.40
C VAL A 181 -3.34 11.03 -0.68
N ALA A 182 -4.40 10.90 0.12
CA ALA A 182 -4.96 12.03 0.87
C ALA A 182 -3.99 12.58 1.93
N VAL A 183 -3.22 11.70 2.59
CA VAL A 183 -2.16 12.12 3.51
C VAL A 183 -1.07 12.89 2.78
N TYR A 184 -0.56 12.38 1.66
CA TYR A 184 0.43 13.10 0.85
C TYR A 184 -0.08 14.48 0.42
N ASN A 185 -1.34 14.59 0.01
CA ASN A 185 -1.98 15.86 -0.35
C ASN A 185 -2.06 16.83 0.84
N ARG A 186 -2.47 16.35 2.02
CA ARG A 186 -2.57 17.16 3.23
C ARG A 186 -1.20 17.62 3.73
N MET A 187 -0.20 16.74 3.63
CA MET A 187 1.16 16.94 4.14
C MET A 187 2.12 17.54 3.10
N ARG A 188 1.58 18.11 2.01
CA ARG A 188 2.34 18.74 0.93
C ARG A 188 3.46 19.70 1.39
N PRO A 189 3.28 20.54 2.44
CA PRO A 189 4.36 21.42 2.91
C PRO A 189 5.60 20.71 3.47
N TYR A 190 5.45 19.45 3.88
CA TYR A 190 6.43 18.62 4.59
C TYR A 190 7.09 17.56 3.70
N GLN A 191 6.66 17.46 2.44
CA GLN A 191 7.21 16.53 1.47
C GLN A 191 8.69 16.82 1.14
N GLY A 192 9.50 15.77 1.14
CA GLY A 192 10.95 15.83 0.97
C GLY A 192 11.72 16.22 2.24
N ARG A 193 11.03 16.33 3.37
CA ARG A 193 11.63 16.64 4.67
C ARG A 193 11.19 15.61 5.70
N GLU A 194 9.98 15.75 6.24
CA GLU A 194 9.43 14.88 7.28
C GLU A 194 8.66 13.68 6.69
N ILE A 195 8.19 13.79 5.43
CA ILE A 195 7.61 12.68 4.65
C ILE A 195 8.22 12.63 3.24
N PRO A 196 8.14 11.50 2.50
CA PRO A 196 8.63 11.40 1.13
C PRO A 196 7.95 12.42 0.21
N ARG A 197 8.63 12.80 -0.87
CA ARG A 197 7.93 13.47 -1.97
C ARG A 197 6.99 12.52 -2.66
N PHE A 198 5.77 12.99 -2.88
CA PHE A 198 4.81 12.35 -3.76
C PHE A 198 5.15 12.72 -5.21
N ILE A 199 5.31 11.71 -6.06
CA ILE A 199 5.69 11.88 -7.48
C ILE A 199 4.45 11.77 -8.37
N SER A 200 3.68 10.69 -8.25
CA SER A 200 2.43 10.56 -9.01
C SER A 200 1.55 9.44 -8.50
N THR A 201 0.26 9.50 -8.83
CA THR A 201 -0.61 8.33 -8.85
C THR A 201 -0.40 7.59 -10.16
N VAL A 202 -0.36 6.26 -10.11
CA VAL A 202 -0.24 5.41 -11.28
C VAL A 202 -1.32 4.35 -11.35
N ALA A 203 -1.56 3.81 -12.53
CA ALA A 203 -2.51 2.74 -12.76
C ALA A 203 -1.95 1.72 -13.75
N MET A 204 -2.27 0.45 -13.51
CA MET A 204 -1.98 -0.67 -14.39
C MET A 204 -3.28 -1.43 -14.67
N GLN A 205 -3.50 -1.81 -15.92
CA GLN A 205 -4.64 -2.65 -16.28
C GLN A 205 -4.30 -4.11 -15.99
N MET A 206 -5.25 -4.84 -15.42
CA MET A 206 -5.15 -6.29 -15.24
C MET A 206 -5.24 -6.96 -16.62
N GLY A 207 -4.10 -7.42 -17.15
CA GLY A 207 -4.05 -8.03 -18.48
C GLY A 207 -4.83 -9.34 -18.58
N GLY A 208 -5.48 -9.59 -19.73
CA GLY A 208 -5.98 -10.91 -20.12
C GLY A 208 -7.44 -11.23 -19.78
N LEU A 209 -8.39 -10.33 -20.09
CA LEU A 209 -9.83 -10.60 -19.91
C LEU A 209 -10.68 -10.53 -21.18
N ASP A 210 -10.10 -10.04 -22.27
CA ASP A 210 -10.80 -9.83 -23.54
C ASP A 210 -10.62 -10.98 -24.55
N ASP A 211 -9.74 -11.96 -24.30
CA ASP A 211 -9.28 -12.86 -25.38
C ASP A 211 -10.05 -14.19 -25.51
N GLN A 212 -11.25 -14.30 -24.93
CA GLN A 212 -12.10 -15.50 -25.09
C GLN A 212 -13.52 -15.27 -25.61
N SER A 213 -13.92 -14.03 -25.93
CA SER A 213 -15.26 -13.76 -26.48
C SER A 213 -15.32 -13.64 -28.00
N SER A 214 -14.20 -13.74 -28.73
CA SER A 214 -14.16 -13.54 -30.20
C SER A 214 -13.57 -14.69 -31.01
N LYS A 215 -13.59 -15.93 -30.50
CA LYS A 215 -13.46 -17.14 -31.34
C LYS A 215 -14.80 -17.88 -31.42
N GLY A 216 -15.82 -17.15 -31.88
CA GLY A 216 -16.98 -17.76 -32.51
C GLY A 216 -16.61 -18.10 -33.94
N GLU A 217 -16.87 -19.34 -34.31
CA GLU A 217 -16.59 -19.97 -35.60
C GLU A 217 -17.10 -19.14 -36.79
N GLU A 218 -16.24 -18.84 -37.74
CA GLU A 218 -16.63 -18.76 -39.15
C GLU A 218 -15.53 -19.38 -40.00
N ASN A 219 -15.78 -20.63 -40.39
CA ASN A 219 -15.04 -21.33 -41.43
C ASN A 219 -15.31 -20.63 -42.78
N THR A 220 -14.29 -20.02 -43.37
CA THR A 220 -14.24 -19.82 -44.82
C THR A 220 -12.79 -19.88 -45.30
N PRO A 221 -12.44 -20.76 -46.25
CA PRO A 221 -11.08 -20.89 -46.75
C PRO A 221 -10.84 -19.95 -47.94
N GLY A 222 -9.76 -19.16 -47.87
CA GLY A 222 -9.17 -18.50 -49.03
C GLY A 222 -8.86 -17.02 -48.82
N GLY A 223 -7.58 -16.70 -48.58
CA GLY A 223 -7.12 -15.30 -48.55
C GLY A 223 -5.67 -15.17 -48.12
N THR A 224 -4.84 -14.72 -49.05
CA THR A 224 -3.39 -14.58 -49.00
C THR A 224 -2.86 -13.67 -47.87
N ARG A 225 -1.72 -14.10 -47.29
CA ARG A 225 -0.96 -13.40 -46.25
C ARG A 225 -0.42 -12.05 -46.73
N ASN A 226 -0.55 -11.01 -45.90
CA ASN A 226 0.25 -9.79 -46.00
C ASN A 226 0.63 -9.32 -44.56
N PRO A 227 1.93 -9.14 -44.23
CA PRO A 227 2.36 -8.71 -42.90
C PRO A 227 2.46 -7.18 -42.84
N GLY A 228 1.47 -6.55 -42.21
CA GLY A 228 1.43 -5.10 -42.04
C GLY A 228 0.26 -4.67 -41.17
N ARG A 229 0.21 -5.10 -39.91
CA ARG A 229 -0.83 -4.65 -38.98
C ARG A 229 -0.47 -3.27 -38.41
N ARG A 230 -1.12 -2.29 -39.04
CA ARG A 230 -1.46 -0.97 -38.51
C ARG A 230 -1.98 -1.06 -37.07
N PHE A 231 -1.44 -0.22 -36.21
CA PHE A 231 -2.10 0.25 -34.99
C PHE A 231 -3.43 0.89 -35.38
N SER A 232 -4.54 0.18 -35.19
CA SER A 232 -5.87 0.77 -35.32
C SER A 232 -6.12 1.71 -34.15
N HIS A 233 -6.48 2.95 -34.48
CA HIS A 233 -7.04 3.94 -33.57
C HIS A 233 -8.06 3.30 -32.63
N VAL A 234 -7.77 3.34 -31.33
CA VAL A 234 -8.74 3.06 -30.28
C VAL A 234 -9.67 4.28 -30.21
N ASN A 235 -10.92 4.07 -30.61
CA ASN A 235 -12.00 5.03 -30.48
C ASN A 235 -12.21 5.37 -29.00
N ASN A 236 -12.41 6.66 -28.70
CA ASN A 236 -12.81 7.17 -27.38
C ASN A 236 -14.20 6.65 -27.00
N GLN A 237 -14.31 5.38 -26.62
CA GLN A 237 -15.44 4.86 -25.87
C GLN A 237 -15.25 5.23 -24.40
N THR A 238 -16.25 5.92 -23.85
CA THR A 238 -16.43 6.21 -22.43
C THR A 238 -16.02 5.00 -21.58
N LYS A 239 -14.94 5.14 -20.79
CA LYS A 239 -14.48 4.13 -19.81
C LYS A 239 -15.68 3.55 -19.08
N SER A 240 -15.87 2.24 -19.18
CA SER A 240 -16.98 1.59 -18.50
C SER A 240 -16.76 1.75 -16.99
N LYS A 241 -17.84 1.85 -16.19
CA LYS A 241 -17.70 1.84 -14.72
C LYS A 241 -17.04 0.55 -14.21
N ASP A 242 -16.99 -0.48 -15.05
CA ASP A 242 -16.39 -1.77 -14.73
C ASP A 242 -14.85 -1.75 -14.87
N ASP A 243 -14.28 -0.78 -15.60
CA ASP A 243 -12.83 -0.60 -15.74
C ASP A 243 -12.16 -0.36 -14.37
N GLU A 244 -12.90 0.15 -13.38
CA GLU A 244 -12.42 0.35 -12.00
C GLU A 244 -12.00 -0.98 -11.35
N PHE A 245 -12.70 -2.08 -11.66
CA PHE A 245 -12.44 -3.40 -11.05
C PHE A 245 -11.24 -4.13 -11.66
N PHE A 246 -10.78 -3.66 -12.83
CA PHE A 246 -9.62 -4.20 -13.53
C PHE A 246 -8.41 -3.26 -13.47
N THR A 247 -8.55 -2.12 -12.80
CA THR A 247 -7.48 -1.15 -12.64
C THR A 247 -6.78 -1.34 -11.29
N ILE A 248 -5.51 -1.73 -11.35
CA ILE A 248 -4.63 -1.79 -10.18
C ILE A 248 -4.02 -0.41 -10.01
N ARG A 249 -4.29 0.22 -8.86
CA ARG A 249 -3.78 1.57 -8.55
C ARG A 249 -2.44 1.48 -7.82
N GLY A 250 -1.63 2.51 -7.97
CA GLY A 250 -0.36 2.64 -7.28
C GLY A 250 0.04 4.08 -7.08
N ILE A 251 1.12 4.28 -6.34
CA ILE A 251 1.77 5.58 -6.16
C ILE A 251 3.27 5.44 -6.40
N LEU A 252 3.86 6.51 -6.92
CA LEU A 252 5.30 6.73 -6.98
C LEU A 252 5.68 7.77 -5.93
N ILE A 253 6.67 7.43 -5.11
CA ILE A 253 7.18 8.32 -4.06
C ILE A 253 8.72 8.34 -4.07
N GLU A 254 9.30 9.37 -3.45
CA GLU A 254 10.74 9.53 -3.30
C GLU A 254 11.42 8.25 -2.80
N TYR A 255 12.45 7.81 -3.52
CA TYR A 255 13.37 6.82 -2.98
C TYR A 255 14.30 7.49 -1.96
N ILE A 256 14.28 6.97 -0.73
CA ILE A 256 15.09 7.46 0.37
C ILE A 256 16.16 6.43 0.69
N GLU A 257 17.40 6.80 0.42
CA GLU A 257 18.55 5.99 0.79
C GLU A 257 18.83 6.16 2.29
N GLY A 258 18.57 5.10 3.05
CA GLY A 258 18.66 5.09 4.50
C GLY A 258 18.37 3.70 5.07
N PHE A 259 18.08 3.65 6.36
CA PHE A 259 17.69 2.44 7.06
C PHE A 259 16.40 2.67 7.84
N SER A 260 15.62 1.62 8.02
CA SER A 260 14.45 1.66 8.89
C SER A 260 14.87 1.95 10.34
N LEU A 261 14.11 2.76 11.07
CA LEU A 261 14.39 3.07 12.48
C LEU A 261 14.42 1.80 13.34
N ASN A 262 13.67 0.75 12.95
CA ASN A 262 13.76 -0.56 13.60
C ASN A 262 15.18 -1.16 13.53
N ARG A 263 16.02 -0.76 12.56
CA ARG A 263 17.40 -1.22 12.41
C ARG A 263 18.42 -0.32 13.13
N LEU A 264 17.98 0.69 13.89
CA LEU A 264 18.88 1.56 14.65
C LEU A 264 19.80 0.74 15.54
N SER A 265 21.10 0.92 15.35
CA SER A 265 22.16 0.18 16.04
C SER A 265 23.49 0.91 15.86
N PRO A 266 24.54 0.53 16.61
CA PRO A 266 25.84 1.20 16.53
C PRO A 266 26.51 1.10 15.15
N ARG A 267 26.04 0.17 14.29
CA ARG A 267 26.49 0.03 12.90
C ARG A 267 25.92 1.09 11.97
N HIS A 268 24.77 1.69 12.32
CA HIS A 268 24.06 2.63 11.44
C HIS A 268 24.11 4.07 11.98
N ALA A 269 24.15 4.26 13.30
CA ALA A 269 24.26 5.57 13.93
C ALA A 269 25.00 5.53 15.28
N PRO A 270 25.82 6.56 15.60
CA PRO A 270 26.39 6.74 16.93
C PRO A 270 25.31 6.77 18.02
N GLN A 271 25.58 6.14 19.17
CA GLN A 271 24.59 5.99 20.25
C GLN A 271 24.17 7.32 20.87
N ASP A 272 25.06 8.30 20.93
CA ASP A 272 24.81 9.65 21.40
C ASP A 272 23.81 10.42 20.51
N GLU A 273 23.57 9.98 19.28
CA GLU A 273 22.56 10.56 18.38
C GLU A 273 21.18 9.88 18.48
N TRP A 274 21.05 8.75 19.18
CA TRP A 274 19.81 7.96 19.18
C TRP A 274 18.62 8.69 19.80
N GLN A 275 18.85 9.50 20.83
CA GLN A 275 17.80 10.32 21.43
C GLN A 275 17.29 11.38 20.44
N ASP A 276 18.18 12.10 19.74
CA ASP A 276 17.78 13.10 18.73
C ASP A 276 17.02 12.45 17.57
N ILE A 277 17.44 11.26 17.13
CA ILE A 277 16.74 10.47 16.11
C ILE A 277 15.31 10.12 16.58
N PHE A 278 15.17 9.65 17.82
CA PHE A 278 13.87 9.31 18.39
C PHE A 278 12.97 10.54 18.57
N ASP A 279 13.50 11.63 19.12
CA ASP A 279 12.76 12.86 19.36
C ASP A 279 12.24 13.46 18.05
N GLN A 280 13.04 13.40 16.98
CA GLN A 280 12.60 13.80 15.64
C GLN A 280 11.49 12.87 15.09
N ALA A 281 11.60 11.56 15.29
CA ALA A 281 10.57 10.61 14.88
C ALA A 281 9.23 10.88 15.61
N LEU A 282 9.30 11.14 16.91
CA LEU A 282 8.15 11.53 17.73
C LEU A 282 7.58 12.88 17.27
N GLY A 283 8.44 13.84 16.94
CA GLY A 283 8.05 15.12 16.36
C GLY A 283 7.27 14.96 15.05
N ASN A 284 7.69 14.06 14.17
CA ASN A 284 6.95 13.75 12.94
C ASN A 284 5.56 13.15 13.22
N THR A 285 5.44 12.26 14.21
CA THR A 285 4.14 11.71 14.64
C THR A 285 3.20 12.82 15.12
N ARG A 286 3.69 13.73 15.97
CA ARG A 286 2.94 14.92 16.42
C ARG A 286 2.55 15.84 15.28
N LEU A 287 3.43 15.98 14.30
CA LEU A 287 3.19 16.78 13.12
C LEU A 287 1.98 16.25 12.34
N MET A 288 1.85 14.93 12.18
CA MET A 288 0.67 14.32 11.53
C MET A 288 -0.62 14.68 12.29
N SER A 289 -0.61 14.49 13.61
CA SER A 289 -1.74 14.83 14.49
C SER A 289 -2.13 16.31 14.39
N SER A 290 -1.14 17.21 14.37
CA SER A 290 -1.32 18.66 14.19
C SER A 290 -1.89 19.05 12.82
N ASN A 291 -1.77 18.16 11.83
CA ASN A 291 -2.33 18.34 10.48
C ASN A 291 -3.64 17.56 10.27
N ASN A 292 -4.32 17.23 11.37
CA ASN A 292 -5.60 16.54 11.38
C ASN A 292 -5.52 15.15 10.74
N ILE A 293 -4.45 14.41 11.04
CA ILE A 293 -4.22 13.04 10.59
C ILE A 293 -3.85 12.19 11.81
N LEU A 294 -4.54 11.06 11.99
CA LEU A 294 -4.07 9.98 12.86
C LEU A 294 -3.34 8.96 12.01
N ASN A 295 -2.13 8.60 12.38
CA ASN A 295 -1.47 7.41 11.87
C ASN A 295 -1.76 6.22 12.79
N LEU A 296 -2.75 5.41 12.43
CA LEU A 296 -3.19 4.29 13.26
C LEU A 296 -2.22 3.10 13.27
N ASN A 297 -1.11 3.20 12.52
CA ASN A 297 -0.07 2.18 12.45
C ASN A 297 1.33 2.83 12.55
N VAL A 298 1.58 3.62 13.60
CA VAL A 298 2.95 4.10 13.88
C VAL A 298 3.81 2.93 14.33
N HIS A 299 4.73 2.51 13.46
CA HIS A 299 5.71 1.47 13.76
C HIS A 299 7.12 1.97 13.40
N PRO A 300 8.18 1.65 14.18
CA PRO A 300 9.56 2.02 13.83
C PRO A 300 10.01 1.51 12.46
N ARG A 301 9.35 0.46 11.94
CA ARG A 301 9.64 -0.06 10.59
C ARG A 301 9.28 0.94 9.49
N ASP A 302 8.24 1.73 9.74
CA ASP A 302 7.62 2.70 8.83
C ASP A 302 8.25 4.10 8.98
N ILE A 303 9.45 4.18 9.58
CA ILE A 303 10.23 5.40 9.70
C ILE A 303 11.61 5.14 9.10
N THR A 304 12.01 5.96 8.14
CA THR A 304 13.33 5.88 7.51
C THR A 304 14.27 6.92 8.11
N VAL A 305 15.41 6.46 8.57
CA VAL A 305 16.55 7.27 9.03
C VAL A 305 17.55 7.36 7.90
N CYS A 306 17.86 8.58 7.45
CA CYS A 306 18.82 8.83 6.39
C CYS A 306 19.72 10.01 6.76
N ARG A 307 20.83 10.20 6.06
CA ARG A 307 21.66 11.40 6.26
C ARG A 307 20.93 12.63 5.74
N ASN A 308 21.03 13.73 6.49
CA ASN A 308 20.51 15.01 6.05
C ASN A 308 21.26 15.46 4.80
N ARG A 309 20.51 15.94 3.81
CA ARG A 309 21.06 16.44 2.55
C ARG A 309 21.24 17.95 2.55
N ASP A 310 20.98 18.62 3.67
CA ASP A 310 21.30 20.03 3.89
C ASP A 310 22.83 20.23 3.92
N PRO A 311 23.41 20.97 2.97
CA PRO A 311 24.84 21.24 2.94
C PRO A 311 25.35 21.95 4.20
N ASN A 312 24.47 22.67 4.91
CA ASN A 312 24.82 23.40 6.13
C ASN A 312 24.82 22.50 7.37
N ASN A 313 24.21 21.32 7.29
CA ASN A 313 24.21 20.34 8.38
C ASN A 313 24.24 18.89 7.84
N PRO A 314 25.32 18.49 7.16
CA PRO A 314 25.40 17.21 6.46
C PRO A 314 25.50 16.01 7.41
N ASN A 315 25.91 16.24 8.66
CA ASN A 315 26.13 15.18 9.63
C ASN A 315 24.84 14.78 10.36
N ARG A 316 23.82 15.65 10.40
CA ARG A 316 22.55 15.34 11.07
C ARG A 316 21.78 14.25 10.33
N TYR A 317 21.00 13.46 11.05
CA TYR A 317 20.02 12.56 10.44
C TYR A 317 18.75 13.31 10.00
N ARG A 318 18.17 12.88 8.89
CA ARG A 318 16.80 13.20 8.47
C ARG A 318 15.93 12.00 8.77
N ILE A 319 14.84 12.25 9.51
CA ILE A 319 13.85 11.24 9.88
C ILE A 319 12.62 11.42 9.02
N VAL A 320 12.21 10.37 8.33
CA VAL A 320 11.12 10.42 7.36
C VAL A 320 10.09 9.36 7.66
N ASN A 321 8.86 9.77 7.95
CA ASN A 321 7.75 8.84 8.12
C ASN A 321 7.32 8.36 6.75
N VAL A 322 7.19 7.05 6.59
CA VAL A 322 6.68 6.41 5.37
C VAL A 322 5.41 5.65 5.72
N ASP A 323 4.68 5.22 4.69
CA ASP A 323 3.53 4.32 4.81
C ASP A 323 2.32 4.89 5.58
N PHE A 324 1.39 5.48 4.82
CA PHE A 324 0.22 6.18 5.39
C PHE A 324 -1.12 5.49 5.11
N ARG A 325 -1.10 4.24 4.63
CA ARG A 325 -2.34 3.53 4.23
C ARG A 325 -3.36 3.38 5.36
N SER A 326 -2.89 3.22 6.59
CA SER A 326 -3.70 3.07 7.80
C SER A 326 -4.01 4.40 8.47
N SER A 327 -3.74 5.54 7.80
CA SER A 327 -4.04 6.85 8.37
C SER A 327 -5.52 7.18 8.28
N ARG A 328 -6.02 7.92 9.28
CA ARG A 328 -7.35 8.52 9.33
C ARG A 328 -7.23 10.03 9.26
N LEU A 329 -7.87 10.65 8.27
CA LEU A 329 -7.97 12.10 8.21
C LEU A 329 -9.20 12.56 9.00
N ARG A 330 -9.06 13.64 9.77
CA ARG A 330 -10.22 14.27 10.43
C ARG A 330 -11.26 14.65 9.39
N ARG A 331 -12.52 14.35 9.67
CA ARG A 331 -13.62 14.71 8.78
C ARG A 331 -14.03 16.18 8.98
N GLY A 332 -14.57 16.80 7.94
CA GLY A 332 -15.04 18.19 8.02
C GLY A 332 -16.22 18.38 8.97
N ASP A 333 -16.99 17.32 9.22
CA ASP A 333 -18.14 17.28 10.14
C ASP A 333 -17.77 16.77 11.55
N GLU A 334 -16.51 16.39 11.78
CA GLU A 334 -16.06 15.87 13.06
C GLU A 334 -15.73 17.00 14.04
N ASN A 335 -16.49 17.06 15.13
CA ASN A 335 -16.27 18.04 16.19
C ASN A 335 -14.96 17.78 16.96
N ASP A 336 -14.46 18.80 17.66
CA ASP A 336 -13.18 18.74 18.39
C ASP A 336 -13.17 17.67 19.48
N PHE A 337 -14.30 17.45 20.16
CA PHE A 337 -14.38 16.44 21.21
C PHE A 337 -14.17 15.04 20.64
N SER A 338 -14.92 14.67 19.60
CA SER A 338 -14.77 13.38 18.91
C SER A 338 -13.37 13.18 18.34
N TRP A 339 -12.79 14.24 17.75
CA TRP A 339 -11.42 14.20 17.24
C TRP A 339 -10.40 13.97 18.37
N ARG A 340 -10.51 14.71 19.49
CA ARG A 340 -9.61 14.55 20.64
C ARG A 340 -9.72 13.18 21.30
N VAL A 341 -10.93 12.61 21.38
CA VAL A 341 -11.14 11.24 21.86
C VAL A 341 -10.42 10.26 20.94
N ALA A 342 -10.58 10.40 19.61
CA ALA A 342 -9.90 9.54 18.65
C ALA A 342 -8.36 9.68 18.71
N GLN A 343 -7.84 10.90 18.88
CA GLN A 343 -6.41 11.14 19.13
C GLN A 343 -5.93 10.40 20.39
N GLY A 344 -6.67 10.54 21.50
CA GLY A 344 -6.37 9.85 22.76
C GLY A 344 -6.37 8.33 22.61
N MET A 345 -7.28 7.78 21.81
CA MET A 345 -7.36 6.35 21.52
C MET A 345 -6.32 5.87 20.49
N ALA A 346 -5.69 6.72 19.70
CA ALA A 346 -4.70 6.24 18.75
C ALA A 346 -3.41 5.76 19.47
N HIS A 347 -3.12 6.29 20.67
CA HIS A 347 -1.94 5.96 21.50
C HIS A 347 -0.59 5.94 20.74
N GLU A 348 -0.49 6.70 19.64
CA GLU A 348 0.63 6.64 18.68
C GLU A 348 1.98 6.86 19.36
N GLU A 349 2.08 7.91 20.17
CA GLU A 349 3.31 8.30 20.87
C GLU A 349 3.73 7.27 21.92
N ARG A 350 2.76 6.78 22.72
CA ARG A 350 3.01 5.84 23.82
C ARG A 350 3.43 4.47 23.29
N ILE A 351 2.73 3.96 22.27
CA ILE A 351 3.07 2.70 21.62
C ILE A 351 4.45 2.81 20.99
N PHE A 352 4.71 3.88 20.22
CA PHE A 352 5.98 4.11 19.56
C PHE A 352 7.16 4.20 20.56
N GLY A 353 7.03 5.02 21.61
CA GLY A 353 8.03 5.17 22.65
C GLY A 353 8.33 3.87 23.38
N SER A 354 7.28 3.13 23.77
CA SER A 354 7.43 1.84 24.47
C SER A 354 8.14 0.79 23.62
N CYS A 355 7.80 0.72 22.32
CA CYS A 355 8.46 -0.20 21.39
C CYS A 355 9.96 0.13 21.23
N MET A 356 10.29 1.40 21.02
CA MET A 356 11.69 1.83 20.88
C MET A 356 12.50 1.62 22.15
N GLN A 357 11.97 2.01 23.32
CA GLN A 357 12.66 1.83 24.59
C GLN A 357 12.94 0.35 24.89
N ARG A 358 11.94 -0.54 24.76
CA ARG A 358 12.12 -1.98 25.00
C ARG A 358 13.21 -2.55 24.10
N ARG A 359 13.21 -2.17 22.83
CA ARG A 359 14.19 -2.65 21.86
C ARG A 359 15.61 -2.18 22.17
N LEU A 360 15.81 -0.87 22.34
CA LEU A 360 17.14 -0.30 22.52
C LEU A 360 17.75 -0.70 23.88
N ARG A 361 16.93 -0.80 24.92
CA ARG A 361 17.34 -1.33 26.22
C ARG A 361 17.68 -2.81 26.15
N GLY A 362 16.83 -3.61 25.51
CA GLY A 362 17.01 -5.07 25.42
C GLY A 362 18.21 -5.50 24.58
N LEU A 363 18.49 -4.80 23.48
CA LEU A 363 19.58 -5.17 22.56
C LEU A 363 20.90 -4.49 22.87
N PHE A 364 20.88 -3.28 23.42
CA PHE A 364 22.07 -2.43 23.52
C PHE A 364 22.27 -1.81 24.90
N GLY A 365 21.38 -2.07 25.86
CA GLY A 365 21.44 -1.45 27.19
C GLY A 365 21.25 0.07 27.17
N PHE A 366 20.64 0.61 26.11
CA PHE A 366 20.43 2.05 25.97
C PHE A 366 19.06 2.44 26.55
N ASP A 367 19.08 3.27 27.58
CA ASP A 367 17.86 3.80 28.21
C ASP A 367 17.40 5.07 27.49
N LEU A 368 16.42 4.90 26.61
CA LEU A 368 15.76 5.99 25.89
C LEU A 368 14.85 6.79 26.84
N ASP A 369 14.97 8.12 26.81
CA ASP A 369 14.03 9.01 27.50
C ASP A 369 12.72 9.09 26.71
N ILE A 370 11.65 8.56 27.31
CA ILE A 370 10.29 8.56 26.76
C ILE A 370 9.33 9.46 27.56
N SER A 371 9.84 10.27 28.49
CA SER A 371 9.04 11.18 29.32
C SER A 371 8.16 12.10 28.47
N SER A 372 8.67 12.49 27.31
CA SER A 372 7.95 13.30 26.33
C SER A 372 6.74 12.58 25.72
N THR A 373 6.63 11.26 25.74
CA THR A 373 5.53 10.49 25.10
C THR A 373 4.22 10.46 25.90
N GLN A 374 4.20 11.04 27.10
CA GLN A 374 2.99 11.13 27.93
C GLN A 374 2.11 12.30 27.44
N GLY A 375 1.14 12.00 26.58
CA GLY A 375 0.07 12.96 26.28
C GLY A 375 -0.84 13.20 27.51
N GLU A 376 -1.56 14.33 27.53
CA GLU A 376 -2.43 14.76 28.64
C GLU A 376 -3.61 13.81 28.99
N PHE A 377 -3.79 12.69 28.26
CA PHE A 377 -4.88 11.73 28.49
C PHE A 377 -4.34 10.39 29.01
N GLN A 378 -4.51 10.17 30.32
CA GLN A 378 -4.14 8.94 31.01
C GLN A 378 -5.30 7.93 30.87
N VAL A 379 -5.09 6.84 30.14
CA VAL A 379 -5.97 5.66 30.12
C VAL A 379 -5.16 4.49 30.65
N ASP A 380 -5.74 3.76 31.62
CA ASP A 380 -5.09 2.71 32.42
C ASP A 380 -4.38 1.63 31.60
N GLY A 381 -3.31 1.09 32.19
CA GLY A 381 -2.27 0.31 31.52
C GLY A 381 -2.63 -1.11 31.08
N ASP A 382 -3.79 -1.63 31.46
CA ASP A 382 -4.13 -3.04 31.24
C ASP A 382 -4.56 -3.36 29.78
N ASP A 383 -5.06 -2.37 29.03
CA ASP A 383 -5.41 -2.53 27.60
C ASP A 383 -4.19 -2.54 26.65
N ILE A 384 -2.98 -2.23 27.15
CA ILE A 384 -1.74 -2.18 26.34
C ILE A 384 -1.15 -3.57 26.13
N LEU A 385 -1.37 -4.49 27.07
CA LEU A 385 -0.77 -5.82 27.05
C LEU A 385 -1.31 -6.68 25.89
N ASP A 386 -2.58 -6.51 25.51
CA ASP A 386 -3.19 -7.20 24.38
C ASP A 386 -2.62 -6.75 23.01
N LEU A 387 -2.10 -5.53 22.90
CA LEU A 387 -1.45 -5.02 21.68
C LEU A 387 0.00 -5.51 21.52
N LEU A 388 0.64 -5.87 22.64
CA LEU A 388 2.05 -6.31 22.67
C LEU A 388 2.20 -7.82 22.45
N VAL A 389 1.21 -8.62 22.82
CA VAL A 389 1.18 -10.06 22.55
C VAL A 389 1.11 -10.33 21.03
N VAL A 390 0.30 -9.55 20.30
CA VAL A 390 0.15 -9.68 18.84
C VAL A 390 1.43 -9.28 18.09
N SER A 391 2.18 -8.29 18.57
CA SER A 391 3.48 -7.93 17.94
C SER A 391 4.52 -9.04 18.11
N ARG A 392 4.52 -9.78 19.23
CA ARG A 392 5.41 -10.93 19.43
C ARG A 392 5.05 -12.11 18.51
N GLU A 393 3.77 -12.38 18.30
CA GLU A 393 3.32 -13.45 17.40
C GLU A 393 3.66 -13.13 15.94
N ILE A 394 3.54 -11.86 15.53
CA ILE A 394 3.93 -11.42 14.18
C ILE A 394 5.46 -11.40 13.99
N GLU A 395 6.23 -11.04 15.02
CA GLU A 395 7.70 -11.08 14.98
C GLU A 395 8.24 -12.52 14.94
N GLN A 396 7.63 -13.46 15.68
CA GLN A 396 8.00 -14.89 15.64
C GLN A 396 7.64 -15.55 14.30
N MET A 397 6.59 -15.09 13.62
CA MET A 397 6.26 -15.57 12.27
C MET A 397 7.13 -14.96 11.15
N GLN A 398 8.02 -14.02 11.46
CA GLN A 398 8.87 -13.32 10.48
C GLN A 398 10.35 -13.69 10.57
N GLU A 399 10.76 -14.43 11.61
CA GLU A 399 12.14 -14.92 11.78
C GLU A 399 12.31 -16.41 11.39
N ASP A 400 11.22 -17.13 11.12
CA ASP A 400 11.17 -18.45 10.48
C ASP A 400 10.85 -18.31 8.98
#